data_AF-A0A177DS66-F1
#
_entry.id   AF-A0A177DS66-F1
#
_cell.length_a   1.000
_cell.length_b   1.000
_cell.length_c   1.000
_cell.angle_alpha   90.00
_cell.angle_beta   90.00
_cell.angle_gamma   90.00
#
_symmetry.space_group_name_H-M   'P 1'
#
loop_
_entity.id
_entity.type
_entity.pdbx_description
1 polymer ?
#
loop_
_entity_poly.entity_id
_entity_poly.type
_entity_poly.pdbx_seq_one_letter_code
_entity_poly.pdbx_strand_id
1 'polypeptide(L)'
;MSGMSAAMRPEQAAAASEARPNGLPQQNQEPANGASRKPRPKRPNYNEIHAKPLPLDVYALPAFVPHNPISVLRLVISLISQSLWPPQSHHVVHKAYYSVETQSIHVTDPTSIRALWEQGFWGKGSLSRSEPQWLVAEKRRRGAQASKTSTEVTQSRREERRQFKLERAKAQREAIEQQLRQEGKIVSDANIDKLVDSDAKDTSKPEEVAGTSTINKAADGAVAHADTEAGPELDVPDLEHLQLTPEEAFFLTYVLGALEVINADVQASSDDLQRYPTWYLLRLYCLYALSPSESIDLEGTLTHLRTAYNMSNGATRMDPAMSCIPSIAPDNPFLMKYVVFHHFRSLGWVVRPGVKFAVDYLLYIRGPAFTHAEFAIMIIPSYSAPYWNEQADGQSQVRAVEKERRDWWWFHRVNRVQTQVMKTLMLVYVEVPEPWDTSCVELDGFRLDIGSVLKKYTVREFVFKRWSPSRNRD
;
A
#
# COMPACT_ATOMS: atom_id res chain seq x y z
N MET A 1 -1.00 70.17 50.17
CA MET A 1 -0.91 70.98 48.94
C MET A 1 -2.11 70.58 48.10
N SER A 2 -3.27 71.22 48.26
CA SER A 2 -3.69 72.42 47.48
C SER A 2 -3.38 72.20 45.99
N GLY A 3 -4.31 72.04 45.06
CA GLY A 3 -5.74 72.33 44.98
C GLY A 3 -6.07 72.53 43.49
N MET A 4 -7.36 72.62 43.17
CA MET A 4 -7.99 73.00 41.87
C MET A 4 -8.19 71.85 40.86
N SER A 5 -9.38 71.25 40.71
CA SER A 5 -10.75 71.77 40.45
C SER A 5 -10.99 72.16 38.99
N ALA A 6 -11.92 71.46 38.33
CA ALA A 6 -12.91 72.05 37.44
C ALA A 6 -14.12 71.11 37.32
N ALA A 7 -15.27 71.60 37.80
CA ALA A 7 -16.58 71.00 37.69
C ALA A 7 -17.40 71.75 36.63
N MET A 8 -18.31 71.07 35.92
CA MET A 8 -19.65 71.60 35.58
C MET A 8 -20.57 70.53 34.95
N ARG A 9 -21.69 70.28 35.64
CA ARG A 9 -23.00 69.81 35.11
C ARG A 9 -23.77 71.05 34.60
N PRO A 10 -24.90 71.00 33.84
CA PRO A 10 -26.10 70.13 34.01
C PRO A 10 -26.66 69.63 32.63
N GLU A 11 -27.77 68.91 32.45
CA GLU A 11 -29.16 69.22 32.84
C GLU A 11 -30.10 68.03 32.57
N GLN A 12 -31.23 68.03 33.27
CA GLN A 12 -32.27 67.01 33.34
C GLN A 12 -33.25 67.09 32.15
N ALA A 13 -33.88 65.97 31.77
CA ALA A 13 -35.36 65.86 31.71
C ALA A 13 -35.81 64.46 31.27
N ALA A 14 -36.83 63.96 31.96
CA ALA A 14 -37.56 62.72 31.71
C ALA A 14 -38.58 62.88 30.56
N ALA A 15 -38.92 61.77 29.89
CA ALA A 15 -40.31 61.25 29.74
C ALA A 15 -40.49 60.34 28.50
N ALA A 16 -41.30 59.30 28.73
CA ALA A 16 -42.24 58.64 27.81
C ALA A 16 -41.73 57.80 26.63
N SER A 17 -41.89 56.49 26.85
CA SER A 17 -42.28 55.41 25.94
C SER A 17 -42.94 55.78 24.61
N GLU A 18 -42.43 55.20 23.51
CA GLU A 18 -43.25 54.77 22.37
C GLU A 18 -42.65 53.52 21.71
N ALA A 19 -43.51 52.53 21.47
CA ALA A 19 -43.20 51.19 21.00
C ALA A 19 -42.89 51.15 19.50
N ARG A 20 -41.93 50.30 19.09
CA ARG A 20 -41.79 49.80 17.71
C ARG A 20 -41.48 48.30 17.70
N PRO A 21 -41.99 47.55 16.72
CA PRO A 21 -42.21 46.11 16.85
C PRO A 21 -40.98 45.26 16.49
N ASN A 22 -40.88 44.13 17.19
CA ASN A 22 -39.92 43.05 16.99
C ASN A 22 -40.01 42.45 15.57
N GLY A 23 -38.93 42.56 14.80
CA GLY A 23 -38.67 41.73 13.63
C GLY A 23 -37.72 40.58 14.02
N LEU A 24 -38.28 39.41 14.31
CA LEU A 24 -37.53 38.16 14.45
C LEU A 24 -37.15 37.63 13.06
N PRO A 25 -35.92 37.13 12.83
CA PRO A 25 -35.60 36.38 11.62
C PRO A 25 -36.27 35.00 11.67
N GLN A 26 -37.10 34.69 10.68
CA GLN A 26 -37.65 33.35 10.47
C GLN A 26 -36.51 32.37 10.18
N GLN A 27 -36.21 31.50 11.15
CA GLN A 27 -35.50 30.25 10.89
C GLN A 27 -36.44 29.31 10.14
N ASN A 28 -36.10 29.01 8.88
CA ASN A 28 -36.65 27.88 8.15
C ASN A 28 -36.30 26.59 8.91
N GLN A 29 -37.28 26.02 9.61
CA GLN A 29 -37.21 24.68 10.17
C GLN A 29 -37.49 23.68 9.04
N GLU A 30 -36.44 23.05 8.51
CA GLU A 30 -36.60 21.78 7.79
C GLU A 30 -37.22 20.74 8.75
N PRO A 31 -38.22 19.95 8.32
CA PRO A 31 -38.75 18.89 9.15
C PRO A 31 -37.67 17.82 9.36
N ALA A 32 -37.21 17.67 10.59
CA ALA A 32 -36.29 16.64 11.02
C ALA A 32 -36.97 15.26 10.87
N ASN A 33 -36.76 14.61 9.73
CA ASN A 33 -37.17 13.24 9.49
C ASN A 33 -36.27 12.30 10.33
N GLY A 34 -36.64 12.11 11.59
CA GLY A 34 -35.99 11.25 12.57
C GLY A 34 -36.25 9.77 12.31
N ALA A 35 -35.79 9.25 11.17
CA ALA A 35 -35.71 7.80 10.99
C ALA A 35 -34.65 7.23 11.95
N SER A 36 -35.08 6.37 12.88
CA SER A 36 -34.18 5.67 13.80
C SER A 36 -33.15 4.86 12.99
N ARG A 37 -31.90 5.34 12.96
CA ARG A 37 -30.82 4.67 12.24
C ARG A 37 -30.61 3.29 12.87
N LYS A 38 -30.84 2.23 12.08
CA LYS A 38 -30.58 0.85 12.50
C LYS A 38 -29.15 0.74 13.08
N PRO A 39 -28.94 0.01 14.19
CA PRO A 39 -27.63 -0.14 14.79
C PRO A 39 -26.66 -0.74 13.79
N ARG A 40 -25.51 -0.11 13.62
CA ARG A 40 -24.47 -0.62 12.72
C ARG A 40 -23.92 -1.92 13.29
N PRO A 41 -23.68 -2.95 12.47
CA PRO A 41 -22.99 -4.15 12.93
C PRO A 41 -21.63 -3.77 13.52
N LYS A 42 -21.29 -4.38 14.66
CA LYS A 42 -19.99 -4.16 15.31
C LYS A 42 -18.89 -4.57 14.34
N ARG A 43 -17.88 -3.71 14.21
CA ARG A 43 -16.69 -4.02 13.40
C ARG A 43 -15.91 -5.15 14.10
N PRO A 44 -15.23 -6.01 13.34
CA PRO A 44 -14.26 -6.93 13.91
C PRO A 44 -13.22 -6.17 14.74
N ASN A 45 -12.72 -6.79 15.81
CA ASN A 45 -11.67 -6.17 16.61
C ASN A 45 -10.32 -6.32 15.88
N TYR A 46 -9.98 -5.33 15.04
CA TYR A 46 -8.73 -5.34 14.28
C TYR A 46 -7.48 -5.44 15.17
N ASN A 47 -7.53 -4.97 16.42
CA ASN A 47 -6.40 -5.09 17.34
C ASN A 47 -6.10 -6.55 17.73
N GLU A 48 -7.12 -7.40 17.79
CA GLU A 48 -6.95 -8.84 18.06
C GLU A 48 -6.47 -9.58 16.81
N ILE A 49 -7.07 -9.26 15.65
CA ILE A 49 -6.73 -9.87 14.36
C ILE A 49 -5.26 -9.58 13.99
N HIS A 50 -4.84 -8.31 14.12
CA HIS A 50 -3.47 -7.88 13.83
C HIS A 50 -2.65 -7.68 15.11
N ALA A 51 -2.82 -8.56 16.10
CA ALA A 51 -2.07 -8.50 17.34
C ALA A 51 -0.57 -8.73 17.10
N LYS A 52 -0.23 -9.62 16.16
CA LYS A 52 1.15 -9.91 15.77
C LYS A 52 1.56 -9.03 14.58
N PRO A 53 2.63 -8.23 14.68
CA PRO A 53 3.08 -7.39 13.56
C PRO A 53 3.89 -8.16 12.49
N LEU A 54 4.40 -9.34 12.85
CA LEU A 54 5.20 -10.22 12.00
C LEU A 54 4.72 -11.67 12.18
N PRO A 55 4.95 -12.56 11.20
CA PRO A 55 4.55 -13.95 11.27
C PRO A 55 5.55 -14.79 12.08
N LEU A 56 5.84 -14.32 13.29
CA LEU A 56 6.79 -14.93 14.22
C LEU A 56 6.23 -14.84 15.64
N ASP A 57 6.56 -15.86 16.44
CA ASP A 57 6.29 -15.84 17.87
C ASP A 57 7.47 -15.23 18.62
N VAL A 58 7.20 -14.12 19.31
CA VAL A 58 8.20 -13.39 20.10
C VAL A 58 8.02 -13.74 21.57
N TYR A 59 9.05 -14.34 22.16
CA TYR A 59 9.09 -14.69 23.58
C TYR A 59 9.84 -13.61 24.36
N ALA A 60 9.16 -12.49 24.62
CA ALA A 60 9.75 -11.36 25.33
C ALA A 60 10.22 -11.75 26.74
N LEU A 61 11.40 -11.26 27.13
CA LEU A 61 11.87 -11.39 28.50
C LEU A 61 10.94 -10.63 29.45
N PRO A 62 10.72 -11.13 30.68
CA PRO A 62 9.91 -10.44 31.67
C PRO A 62 10.50 -9.08 32.00
N ALA A 63 9.64 -8.11 32.34
CA ALA A 63 10.08 -6.77 32.72
C ALA A 63 11.08 -6.82 33.88
N PHE A 64 12.26 -6.21 33.66
CA PHE A 64 13.33 -6.14 34.63
C PHE A 64 13.14 -4.95 35.56
N VAL A 65 12.95 -5.22 36.85
CA VAL A 65 12.86 -4.23 37.92
C VAL A 65 14.05 -4.47 38.86
N PRO A 66 15.13 -3.67 38.78
CA PRO A 66 16.40 -3.95 39.46
C PRO A 66 16.28 -4.12 40.98
N HIS A 67 15.34 -3.41 41.61
CA HIS A 67 15.15 -3.42 43.06
C HIS A 67 14.29 -4.59 43.56
N ASN A 68 13.66 -5.37 42.67
CA ASN A 68 12.82 -6.49 43.06
C ASN A 68 13.56 -7.81 42.83
N PRO A 69 14.00 -8.52 43.89
CA PRO A 69 14.73 -9.78 43.74
C PRO A 69 13.90 -10.85 43.01
N ILE A 70 12.57 -10.79 43.08
CA ILE A 70 11.67 -11.70 42.34
C ILE A 70 11.73 -11.41 40.83
N SER A 71 11.88 -10.14 40.43
CA SER A 71 12.04 -9.78 39.01
C SER A 71 13.37 -10.29 38.46
N VAL A 72 14.46 -10.16 39.23
CA VAL A 72 15.77 -10.72 38.89
C VAL A 72 15.68 -12.24 38.76
N LEU A 73 15.06 -12.92 39.74
CA LEU A 73 14.89 -14.38 39.72
C LEU A 73 14.07 -14.84 38.52
N ARG A 74 12.95 -14.15 38.21
CA ARG A 74 12.13 -14.46 37.03
C ARG A 74 12.94 -14.31 35.73
N LEU A 75 13.73 -13.25 35.62
CA LEU A 75 14.58 -13.03 34.45
C LEU A 75 15.68 -14.09 34.32
N VAL A 76 16.32 -14.47 35.43
CA VAL A 76 17.33 -15.55 35.47
C VAL A 76 16.70 -16.89 35.09
N ILE A 77 15.54 -17.24 35.63
CA ILE A 77 14.81 -18.47 35.27
C ILE A 77 14.44 -18.44 33.79
N SER A 78 13.90 -17.32 33.28
CA SER A 78 13.57 -17.18 31.86
C SER A 78 14.80 -17.33 30.97
N LEU A 79 15.94 -16.72 31.31
CA LEU A 79 17.19 -16.85 30.56
C LEU A 79 17.72 -18.28 30.59
N ILE A 80 17.75 -18.93 31.75
CA ILE A 80 18.21 -20.33 31.88
C ILE A 80 17.28 -21.25 31.08
N SER A 81 15.97 -21.09 31.22
CA SER A 81 14.98 -21.88 30.50
C SER A 81 15.10 -21.70 28.99
N GLN A 82 15.22 -20.45 28.51
CA GLN A 82 15.35 -20.16 27.07
C GLN A 82 16.72 -20.57 26.52
N SER A 83 17.77 -20.61 27.35
CA SER A 83 19.09 -21.08 26.95
C SER A 83 19.17 -22.60 26.86
N LEU A 84 18.48 -23.33 27.75
CA LEU A 84 18.47 -24.80 27.77
C LEU A 84 17.43 -25.38 26.79
N TRP A 85 16.29 -24.71 26.64
CA TRP A 85 15.21 -25.07 25.73
C TRP A 85 14.79 -23.85 24.93
N PRO A 86 15.54 -23.50 23.87
CA PRO A 86 15.21 -22.36 23.04
C PRO A 86 13.83 -22.57 22.39
N PRO A 87 12.86 -21.66 22.64
CA PRO A 87 11.55 -21.79 22.03
C PRO A 87 11.65 -21.53 20.52
N GLN A 88 10.91 -22.31 19.73
CA GLN A 88 10.86 -22.10 18.29
C GLN A 88 9.99 -20.88 17.96
N SER A 89 10.56 -19.91 17.26
CA SER A 89 9.84 -18.74 16.77
C SER A 89 9.02 -19.01 15.49
N HIS A 90 9.31 -20.12 14.79
CA HIS A 90 8.77 -20.48 13.48
C HIS A 90 7.98 -21.78 13.55
N HIS A 91 6.72 -21.71 14.00
CA HIS A 91 5.85 -22.90 14.05
C HIS A 91 5.29 -23.28 12.66
N VAL A 92 5.08 -22.28 11.80
CA VAL A 92 4.51 -22.47 10.46
C VAL A 92 5.40 -21.77 9.45
N VAL A 93 5.93 -22.53 8.50
CA VAL A 93 6.62 -22.00 7.33
C VAL A 93 5.67 -22.06 6.15
N HIS A 94 5.31 -20.90 5.64
CA HIS A 94 4.34 -20.77 4.55
C HIS A 94 4.98 -21.14 3.22
N LYS A 95 4.23 -21.84 2.36
CA LYS A 95 4.70 -22.21 1.02
C LYS A 95 4.18 -21.22 0.00
N ALA A 96 5.06 -20.77 -0.88
CA ALA A 96 4.71 -19.93 -2.02
C ALA A 96 5.32 -20.46 -3.32
N TYR A 97 4.71 -20.06 -4.42
CA TYR A 97 5.09 -20.47 -5.77
C TYR A 97 5.55 -19.26 -6.55
N TYR A 98 6.66 -19.39 -7.27
CA TYR A 98 7.10 -18.35 -8.18
C TYR A 98 6.34 -18.47 -9.51
N SER A 99 5.55 -17.45 -9.86
CA SER A 99 4.85 -17.38 -11.15
C SER A 99 5.68 -16.59 -12.16
N VAL A 100 6.21 -17.28 -13.17
CA VAL A 100 7.00 -16.66 -14.24
C VAL A 100 6.17 -15.66 -15.05
N GLU A 101 4.91 -15.99 -15.34
CA GLU A 101 4.00 -15.18 -16.15
C GLU A 101 3.73 -13.80 -15.54
N THR A 102 3.56 -13.75 -14.21
CA THR A 102 3.22 -12.53 -13.50
C THR A 102 4.41 -11.89 -12.79
N GLN A 103 5.58 -12.53 -12.85
CA GLN A 103 6.81 -12.14 -12.14
C GLN A 103 6.55 -11.83 -10.66
N SER A 104 5.68 -12.64 -10.04
CA SER A 104 5.24 -12.44 -8.65
C SER A 104 5.15 -13.76 -7.91
N ILE A 105 5.15 -13.68 -6.58
CA ILE A 105 5.18 -14.84 -5.71
C ILE A 105 3.75 -15.08 -5.20
N HIS A 106 3.20 -16.25 -5.45
CA HIS A 106 1.81 -16.59 -5.15
C HIS A 106 1.72 -17.52 -3.96
N VAL A 107 0.89 -17.16 -2.98
CA VAL A 107 0.47 -18.05 -1.88
C VAL A 107 -0.97 -18.44 -2.15
N THR A 108 -1.22 -19.74 -2.25
CA THR A 108 -2.54 -20.30 -2.58
C THR A 108 -3.24 -20.91 -1.38
N ASP A 109 -2.50 -21.35 -0.37
CA ASP A 109 -3.08 -21.95 0.83
C ASP A 109 -3.87 -20.90 1.65
N PRO A 110 -5.18 -21.07 1.87
CA PRO A 110 -6.01 -20.10 2.58
C PRO A 110 -5.54 -19.79 4.00
N THR A 111 -4.95 -20.77 4.70
CA THR A 111 -4.45 -20.56 6.07
C THR A 111 -3.21 -19.67 6.07
N SER A 112 -2.30 -19.91 5.13
CA SER A 112 -1.11 -19.08 4.89
C SER A 112 -1.46 -17.68 4.41
N ILE A 113 -2.45 -17.55 3.52
CA ILE A 113 -2.95 -16.25 3.05
C ILE A 113 -3.43 -15.40 4.23
N ARG A 114 -4.28 -15.97 5.09
CA ARG A 114 -4.77 -15.26 6.28
C ARG A 114 -3.66 -14.94 7.26
N ALA A 115 -2.84 -15.92 7.61
CA ALA A 115 -1.73 -15.71 8.55
C ALA A 115 -0.79 -14.59 8.10
N LEU A 116 -0.34 -14.60 6.85
CA LEU A 116 0.53 -13.56 6.30
C LEU A 116 -0.18 -12.19 6.26
N TRP A 117 -1.44 -12.14 5.87
CA TRP A 117 -2.15 -10.87 5.82
C TRP A 117 -2.41 -10.28 7.22
N GLU A 118 -2.85 -11.12 8.17
CA GLU A 118 -3.12 -10.72 9.55
C GLU A 118 -1.82 -10.36 10.30
N GLN A 119 -0.73 -11.06 10.03
CA GLN A 119 0.55 -10.95 10.73
C GLN A 119 1.56 -10.09 9.95
N GLY A 120 1.13 -8.89 9.51
CA GLY A 120 2.03 -7.89 8.91
C GLY A 120 1.58 -7.30 7.58
N PHE A 121 0.35 -7.56 7.12
CA PHE A 121 -0.22 -7.02 5.89
C PHE A 121 0.60 -7.36 4.62
N TRP A 122 1.16 -8.57 4.58
CA TRP A 122 1.96 -9.02 3.45
C TRP A 122 1.09 -9.23 2.21
N GLY A 123 1.60 -8.81 1.05
CA GLY A 123 1.01 -9.14 -0.25
C GLY A 123 -0.36 -8.52 -0.50
N LYS A 124 -0.97 -8.87 -1.61
CA LYS A 124 -2.28 -8.39 -2.02
C LYS A 124 -3.07 -9.52 -2.66
N GLY A 125 -4.34 -9.65 -2.30
CA GLY A 125 -5.23 -10.59 -2.97
C GLY A 125 -5.35 -10.28 -4.47
N SER A 126 -5.32 -11.31 -5.30
CA SER A 126 -5.49 -11.19 -6.76
C SER A 126 -6.88 -10.68 -7.14
N LEU A 127 -7.90 -11.08 -6.36
CA LEU A 127 -9.31 -10.76 -6.63
C LEU A 127 -9.90 -9.77 -5.61
N SER A 128 -9.27 -9.58 -4.45
CA SER A 128 -9.70 -8.63 -3.42
C SER A 128 -8.91 -7.32 -3.41
N ARG A 129 -9.56 -6.24 -2.98
CA ARG A 129 -8.96 -4.90 -2.94
C ARG A 129 -8.05 -4.64 -1.74
N SER A 130 -8.30 -5.29 -0.60
CA SER A 130 -7.60 -5.02 0.66
C SER A 130 -7.31 -6.30 1.43
N GLU A 131 -8.35 -6.96 1.91
CA GLU A 131 -8.29 -8.21 2.67
C GLU A 131 -8.73 -9.34 1.74
N PRO A 132 -8.06 -10.50 1.75
CA PRO A 132 -8.43 -11.65 0.93
C PRO A 132 -9.78 -12.21 1.40
N GLN A 133 -10.85 -11.77 0.75
CA GLN A 133 -12.24 -12.06 1.11
C GLN A 133 -13.08 -12.47 -0.11
N TRP A 134 -12.44 -12.79 -1.25
CA TRP A 134 -13.16 -13.06 -2.49
C TRP A 134 -14.10 -14.25 -2.33
N LEU A 135 -13.64 -15.35 -1.73
CA LEU A 135 -14.47 -16.55 -1.50
C LEU A 135 -15.73 -16.23 -0.67
N VAL A 136 -15.59 -15.39 0.35
CA VAL A 136 -16.71 -14.95 1.20
C VAL A 136 -17.70 -14.10 0.39
N ALA A 137 -17.18 -13.20 -0.45
CA ALA A 137 -18.00 -12.38 -1.33
C ALA A 137 -18.72 -13.21 -2.40
N GLU A 138 -18.08 -14.23 -2.98
CA GLU A 138 -18.67 -15.09 -4.00
C GLU A 138 -19.73 -16.04 -3.41
N LYS A 139 -19.46 -16.64 -2.24
CA LYS A 139 -20.47 -17.42 -1.49
C LYS A 139 -21.69 -16.56 -1.16
N ARG A 140 -21.49 -15.28 -0.79
CA ARG A 140 -22.58 -14.32 -0.59
C ARG A 140 -23.33 -14.00 -1.87
N ARG A 141 -22.63 -13.75 -2.98
CA ARG A 141 -23.26 -13.45 -4.29
C ARG A 141 -24.19 -14.58 -4.73
N ARG A 142 -23.84 -15.82 -4.40
CA ARG A 142 -24.65 -17.02 -4.66
C ARG A 142 -25.73 -17.30 -3.60
N GLY A 143 -25.91 -16.41 -2.63
CA GLY A 143 -26.96 -16.49 -1.63
C GLY A 143 -26.65 -17.35 -0.40
N ALA A 144 -25.42 -17.82 -0.22
CA ALA A 144 -25.05 -18.72 0.88
C ALA A 144 -24.74 -18.02 2.22
N GLN A 145 -24.55 -16.69 2.26
CA GLN A 145 -24.26 -15.93 3.48
C GLN A 145 -24.97 -14.57 3.53
N ALA A 146 -25.49 -14.18 4.70
CA ALA A 146 -26.35 -12.99 4.85
C ALA A 146 -25.62 -11.68 5.28
N SER A 147 -24.43 -11.75 5.89
CA SER A 147 -23.74 -10.56 6.46
C SER A 147 -22.89 -9.84 5.40
N LYS A 148 -22.99 -8.50 5.27
CA LYS A 148 -22.29 -7.68 4.24
C LYS A 148 -20.79 -7.48 4.53
N THR A 149 -19.92 -7.53 3.51
CA THR A 149 -18.48 -7.24 3.66
C THR A 149 -18.20 -5.73 3.71
N SER A 150 -17.10 -5.31 4.36
CA SER A 150 -16.66 -3.91 4.47
C SER A 150 -16.49 -3.19 3.11
N THR A 151 -16.06 -3.92 2.08
CA THR A 151 -15.91 -3.45 0.69
C THR A 151 -17.26 -3.15 0.05
N GLU A 152 -18.25 -4.03 0.19
CA GLU A 152 -19.62 -3.87 -0.31
C GLU A 152 -20.33 -2.71 0.38
N VAL A 153 -20.19 -2.60 1.70
CA VAL A 153 -20.71 -1.44 2.45
C VAL A 153 -20.09 -0.15 1.90
N THR A 154 -18.82 -0.18 1.51
CA THR A 154 -18.16 0.98 0.91
C THR A 154 -18.65 1.26 -0.52
N GLN A 155 -18.94 0.23 -1.31
CA GLN A 155 -19.49 0.36 -2.67
C GLN A 155 -20.92 0.90 -2.64
N SER A 156 -21.80 0.33 -1.82
CA SER A 156 -23.17 0.82 -1.60
C SER A 156 -23.17 2.29 -1.17
N ARG A 157 -22.27 2.69 -0.25
CA ARG A 157 -22.09 4.12 0.10
C ARG A 157 -21.54 4.99 -1.04
N ARG A 158 -20.82 4.42 -2.00
CA ARG A 158 -20.33 5.16 -3.18
C ARG A 158 -21.46 5.33 -4.20
N GLU A 159 -22.30 4.32 -4.36
CA GLU A 159 -23.50 4.36 -5.20
C GLU A 159 -24.52 5.34 -4.65
N GLU A 160 -24.82 5.29 -3.35
CA GLU A 160 -25.67 6.29 -2.67
C GLU A 160 -25.12 7.70 -2.86
N ARG A 161 -23.80 7.91 -2.69
CA ARG A 161 -23.16 9.21 -2.96
C ARG A 161 -23.23 9.62 -4.42
N ARG A 162 -23.16 8.67 -5.35
CA ARG A 162 -23.26 8.95 -6.79
C ARG A 162 -24.69 9.34 -7.14
N GLN A 163 -25.68 8.63 -6.62
CA GLN A 163 -27.10 8.93 -6.78
C GLN A 163 -27.42 10.30 -6.20
N PHE A 164 -26.98 10.58 -4.98
CA PHE A 164 -27.18 11.89 -4.36
C PHE A 164 -26.52 13.04 -5.15
N LYS A 165 -25.31 12.83 -5.69
CA LYS A 165 -24.66 13.81 -6.57
C LYS A 165 -25.43 14.00 -7.88
N LEU A 166 -25.96 12.91 -8.44
CA LEU A 166 -26.77 12.94 -9.67
C LEU A 166 -28.09 13.67 -9.45
N GLU A 167 -28.79 13.38 -8.35
CA GLU A 167 -30.03 14.06 -7.95
C GLU A 167 -29.79 15.55 -7.71
N ARG A 168 -28.71 15.91 -7.00
CA ARG A 168 -28.33 17.31 -6.81
C ARG A 168 -28.04 18.01 -8.14
N ALA A 169 -27.30 17.37 -9.05
CA ALA A 169 -27.01 17.92 -10.37
C ALA A 169 -28.29 18.08 -11.21
N LYS A 170 -29.22 17.13 -11.12
CA LYS A 170 -30.53 17.19 -11.79
C LYS A 170 -31.37 18.35 -11.24
N ALA A 171 -31.47 18.49 -9.92
CA ALA A 171 -32.20 19.58 -9.29
C ALA A 171 -31.60 20.95 -9.61
N GLN A 172 -30.25 21.07 -9.66
CA GLN A 172 -29.59 22.30 -10.11
C GLN A 172 -29.90 22.62 -11.57
N ARG A 173 -29.89 21.62 -12.45
CA ARG A 173 -30.24 21.79 -13.87
C ARG A 173 -31.69 22.23 -14.04
N GLU A 174 -32.62 21.59 -13.32
CA GLU A 174 -34.05 21.95 -13.35
C GLU A 174 -34.29 23.37 -12.80
N ALA A 175 -33.56 23.80 -11.76
CA ALA A 175 -33.65 25.16 -11.23
C ALA A 175 -33.14 26.21 -12.22
N ILE A 176 -32.01 25.95 -12.90
CA ILE A 176 -31.47 26.82 -13.95
C ILE A 176 -32.46 26.91 -15.12
N GLU A 177 -33.04 25.77 -15.51
CA GLU A 177 -34.06 25.72 -16.58
C GLU A 177 -35.30 26.56 -16.21
N GLN A 178 -35.80 26.44 -14.98
CA GLN A 178 -36.92 27.25 -14.50
C GLN A 178 -36.60 28.75 -14.47
N GLN A 179 -35.38 29.13 -14.06
CA GLN A 179 -34.94 30.52 -14.06
C GLN A 179 -34.88 31.08 -15.49
N LEU A 180 -34.29 30.33 -16.44
CA LEU A 180 -34.26 30.71 -17.86
C LEU A 180 -35.66 30.85 -18.48
N ARG A 181 -36.60 29.99 -18.07
CA ARG A 181 -38.01 30.09 -18.48
C ARG A 181 -38.67 31.36 -17.96
N GLN A 182 -38.41 31.74 -16.71
CA GLN A 182 -38.96 32.98 -16.11
C GLN A 182 -38.33 34.24 -16.68
N GLU A 183 -37.03 34.21 -17.02
CA GLU A 183 -36.32 35.32 -17.66
C GLU A 183 -36.71 35.52 -19.14
N GLY A 184 -37.67 34.75 -19.66
CA GLY A 184 -38.16 34.86 -21.04
C GLY A 184 -37.12 34.48 -22.10
N LYS A 185 -36.00 33.87 -21.69
CA LYS A 185 -34.85 33.51 -22.51
C LYS A 185 -34.99 32.12 -23.15
N ILE A 186 -36.22 31.68 -23.41
CA ILE A 186 -36.46 30.49 -24.23
C ILE A 186 -36.37 30.92 -25.70
N VAL A 187 -35.17 30.87 -26.26
CA VAL A 187 -35.03 30.70 -27.72
C VAL A 187 -35.50 29.28 -28.00
N SER A 188 -36.50 29.13 -28.86
CA SER A 188 -37.04 27.85 -29.33
C SER A 188 -35.94 26.81 -29.60
N ASP A 189 -36.24 25.57 -29.21
CA ASP A 189 -35.42 24.34 -29.07
C ASP A 189 -34.40 23.93 -30.16
N ALA A 190 -34.04 24.78 -31.13
CA ALA A 190 -33.22 24.42 -32.28
C ALA A 190 -31.72 24.77 -32.19
N ASN A 191 -31.23 25.40 -31.11
CA ASN A 191 -29.84 25.92 -31.08
C ASN A 191 -29.00 25.58 -29.83
N ILE A 192 -29.49 24.72 -28.92
CA ILE A 192 -28.76 24.38 -27.69
C ILE A 192 -27.63 23.37 -27.95
N ASP A 193 -27.72 22.55 -29.00
CA ASP A 193 -26.64 21.61 -29.37
C ASP A 193 -25.35 22.31 -29.84
N LYS A 194 -25.38 23.60 -30.19
CA LYS A 194 -24.19 24.36 -30.64
C LYS A 194 -23.52 25.19 -29.55
N LEU A 195 -24.15 25.39 -28.39
CA LEU A 195 -23.57 26.18 -27.30
C LEU A 195 -22.83 25.32 -26.27
N VAL A 196 -23.11 24.01 -26.21
CA VAL A 196 -22.41 23.06 -25.34
C VAL A 196 -21.04 22.65 -25.90
N ASP A 197 -20.77 22.91 -27.19
CA ASP A 197 -19.51 22.54 -27.87
C ASP A 197 -18.39 23.59 -27.70
N SER A 198 -18.67 24.75 -27.09
CA SER A 198 -17.68 25.83 -26.91
C SER A 198 -16.92 25.79 -25.58
N ASP A 199 -17.47 25.11 -24.56
CA ASP A 199 -16.81 24.93 -23.24
C ASP A 199 -16.33 23.48 -22.99
N ALA A 200 -16.49 22.59 -23.97
CA ALA A 200 -16.06 21.19 -23.90
C ALA A 200 -14.75 20.94 -24.68
N LYS A 201 -13.75 21.80 -24.48
CA LYS A 201 -12.38 21.53 -24.93
C LYS A 201 -11.46 21.30 -23.73
N ASP A 202 -11.76 20.25 -22.97
CA ASP A 202 -10.79 19.44 -22.23
C ASP A 202 -11.52 18.41 -21.37
N THR A 203 -11.88 17.27 -21.96
CA THR A 203 -11.77 15.94 -21.34
C THR A 203 -12.26 14.90 -22.35
N SER A 204 -11.32 14.21 -22.97
CA SER A 204 -11.59 12.97 -23.70
C SER A 204 -12.19 11.93 -22.76
N LYS A 205 -13.38 11.43 -23.10
CA LYS A 205 -13.90 10.15 -22.60
C LYS A 205 -13.87 9.12 -23.72
N PRO A 206 -13.47 7.86 -23.45
CA PRO A 206 -13.56 6.78 -24.41
C PRO A 206 -15.00 6.32 -24.60
N GLU A 207 -15.33 5.97 -25.84
CA GLU A 207 -16.51 5.20 -26.22
C GLU A 207 -16.46 3.79 -25.63
N GLU A 208 -17.58 3.33 -25.06
CA GLU A 208 -17.88 1.90 -25.05
C GLU A 208 -19.41 1.65 -25.09
N VAL A 209 -19.77 1.01 -26.21
CA VAL A 209 -20.99 0.35 -26.67
C VAL A 209 -21.97 -0.10 -25.58
N ALA A 210 -23.18 0.47 -25.61
CA ALA A 210 -24.34 -0.04 -24.89
C ALA A 210 -25.03 -1.15 -25.70
N GLY A 211 -24.83 -2.40 -25.29
CA GLY A 211 -25.70 -3.52 -25.65
C GLY A 211 -26.88 -3.58 -24.70
N THR A 212 -28.07 -3.41 -25.24
CA THR A 212 -29.37 -3.47 -24.55
C THR A 212 -29.69 -4.89 -24.10
N SER A 213 -30.04 -5.07 -22.82
CA SER A 213 -30.99 -6.11 -22.42
C SER A 213 -31.83 -5.66 -21.22
N THR A 214 -33.10 -5.45 -21.52
CA THR A 214 -34.24 -5.27 -20.65
C THR A 214 -34.43 -6.46 -19.70
N ILE A 215 -34.52 -6.22 -18.40
CA ILE A 215 -35.22 -7.11 -17.46
C ILE A 215 -36.16 -6.29 -16.57
N ASN A 216 -37.39 -6.78 -16.53
CA ASN A 216 -38.59 -6.15 -15.99
C ASN A 216 -38.52 -5.91 -14.48
N LYS A 217 -39.06 -4.75 -14.10
CA LYS A 217 -39.41 -4.40 -12.72
C LYS A 217 -40.78 -5.03 -12.42
N ALA A 218 -40.84 -5.94 -11.45
CA ALA A 218 -42.11 -6.38 -10.87
C ALA A 218 -41.93 -6.77 -9.40
N ALA A 219 -42.95 -6.38 -8.62
CA ALA A 219 -43.30 -6.78 -7.26
C ALA A 219 -42.55 -6.13 -6.08
N ASP A 220 -43.17 -5.05 -5.59
CA ASP A 220 -43.27 -4.77 -4.16
C ASP A 220 -43.95 -5.96 -3.45
N GLY A 221 -43.34 -6.43 -2.36
CA GLY A 221 -43.87 -7.45 -1.48
C GLY A 221 -43.29 -7.28 -0.09
N ALA A 222 -44.17 -7.12 0.89
CA ALA A 222 -43.87 -6.83 2.30
C ALA A 222 -42.83 -7.79 2.91
N VAL A 223 -41.82 -7.22 3.57
CA VAL A 223 -40.81 -8.00 4.31
C VAL A 223 -41.37 -8.35 5.68
N ALA A 224 -41.92 -9.55 5.79
CA ALA A 224 -42.05 -10.26 7.06
C ALA A 224 -40.66 -10.65 7.57
N HIS A 225 -40.50 -10.64 8.90
CA HIS A 225 -39.32 -11.16 9.59
C HIS A 225 -39.09 -12.61 9.18
N ALA A 226 -38.01 -12.87 8.43
CA ALA A 226 -37.53 -14.21 8.13
C ALA A 226 -36.25 -14.47 8.93
N ASP A 227 -36.30 -15.56 9.69
CA ASP A 227 -35.22 -16.09 10.49
C ASP A 227 -34.00 -16.45 9.63
N THR A 228 -32.86 -16.49 10.32
CA THR A 228 -31.54 -16.79 9.74
C THR A 228 -31.46 -18.26 9.37
N GLU A 229 -31.95 -18.63 8.19
CA GLU A 229 -31.64 -19.94 7.59
C GLU A 229 -30.40 -19.81 6.72
N ALA A 230 -29.38 -20.61 7.04
CA ALA A 230 -28.18 -20.76 6.23
C ALA A 230 -28.57 -21.37 4.89
N GLY A 231 -28.27 -20.67 3.79
CA GLY A 231 -28.46 -21.19 2.44
C GLY A 231 -27.60 -22.44 2.18
N PRO A 232 -27.85 -23.17 1.08
CA PRO A 232 -27.13 -24.40 0.75
C PRO A 232 -25.62 -24.17 0.72
N GLU A 233 -24.86 -25.08 1.30
CA GLU A 233 -23.39 -25.08 1.29
C GLU A 233 -22.92 -25.35 -0.14
N LEU A 234 -22.72 -24.28 -0.91
CA LEU A 234 -22.17 -24.35 -2.25
C LEU A 234 -20.65 -24.56 -2.15
N ASP A 235 -20.17 -25.68 -2.66
CA ASP A 235 -18.74 -25.94 -2.84
C ASP A 235 -18.22 -25.05 -3.97
N VAL A 236 -17.60 -23.93 -3.58
CA VAL A 236 -16.99 -22.96 -4.49
C VAL A 236 -15.48 -23.06 -4.28
N PRO A 237 -14.70 -23.41 -5.32
CA PRO A 237 -13.24 -23.44 -5.20
C PRO A 237 -12.72 -22.03 -4.95
N ASP A 238 -11.74 -21.90 -4.06
CA ASP A 238 -11.07 -20.62 -3.85
C ASP A 238 -10.11 -20.34 -5.00
N LEU A 239 -10.42 -19.31 -5.78
CA LEU A 239 -9.60 -18.86 -6.90
C LEU A 239 -8.70 -17.69 -6.51
N GLU A 240 -8.85 -17.16 -5.29
CA GLU A 240 -8.02 -16.07 -4.82
C GLU A 240 -6.69 -16.59 -4.28
N HIS A 241 -5.62 -15.94 -4.72
CA HIS A 241 -4.28 -16.14 -4.20
C HIS A 241 -3.72 -14.82 -3.71
N LEU A 242 -2.82 -14.91 -2.73
CA LEU A 242 -2.08 -13.74 -2.25
C LEU A 242 -0.83 -13.55 -3.10
N GLN A 243 -0.72 -12.39 -3.73
CA GLN A 243 0.45 -11.99 -4.51
C GLN A 243 1.40 -11.19 -3.63
N LEU A 244 2.59 -11.72 -3.40
CA LEU A 244 3.70 -11.04 -2.74
C LEU A 244 4.59 -10.39 -3.79
N THR A 245 5.03 -9.18 -3.49
CA THR A 245 6.12 -8.54 -4.23
C THR A 245 7.45 -9.26 -3.99
N PRO A 246 8.42 -9.20 -4.92
CA PRO A 246 9.75 -9.78 -4.69
C PRO A 246 10.40 -9.32 -3.39
N GLU A 247 10.23 -8.04 -3.01
CA GLU A 247 10.81 -7.48 -1.79
C GLU A 247 10.15 -8.06 -0.52
N GLU A 248 8.82 -8.21 -0.52
CA GLU A 248 8.06 -8.86 0.56
C GLU A 248 8.46 -10.33 0.69
N ALA A 249 8.47 -11.07 -0.41
CA ALA A 249 8.80 -12.49 -0.44
C ALA A 249 10.25 -12.74 0.00
N PHE A 250 11.19 -11.92 -0.49
CA PHE A 250 12.60 -12.02 -0.12
C PHE A 250 12.81 -11.70 1.37
N PHE A 251 12.13 -10.70 1.93
CA PHE A 251 12.20 -10.41 3.37
C PHE A 251 11.63 -11.56 4.22
N LEU A 252 10.47 -12.10 3.84
CA LEU A 252 9.85 -13.24 4.51
C LEU A 252 10.72 -14.50 4.46
N THR A 253 11.46 -14.70 3.37
CA THR A 253 12.34 -15.86 3.17
C THR A 253 13.70 -15.68 3.86
N TYR A 254 14.40 -14.57 3.58
CA TYR A 254 15.77 -14.33 4.03
C TYR A 254 15.86 -13.86 5.48
N VAL A 255 15.07 -12.85 5.85
CA VAL A 255 15.17 -12.20 7.16
C VAL A 255 14.34 -12.95 8.19
N LEU A 256 13.10 -13.26 7.83
CA LEU A 256 12.16 -13.88 8.76
C LEU A 256 12.15 -15.40 8.69
N GLY A 257 12.61 -16.06 7.62
CA GLY A 257 12.50 -17.52 7.51
C GLY A 257 11.08 -18.09 7.63
N ALA A 258 10.06 -17.26 7.36
CA ALA A 258 8.64 -17.62 7.52
C ALA A 258 7.98 -18.05 6.19
N LEU A 259 8.72 -17.98 5.07
CA LEU A 259 8.25 -18.31 3.74
C LEU A 259 9.28 -19.17 2.99
N GLU A 260 8.80 -20.21 2.32
CA GLU A 260 9.55 -21.04 1.38
C GLU A 260 8.99 -20.85 -0.02
N VAL A 261 9.85 -20.43 -0.97
CA VAL A 261 9.49 -20.30 -2.38
C VAL A 261 9.87 -21.59 -3.12
N ILE A 262 8.89 -22.19 -3.77
CA ILE A 262 9.00 -23.50 -4.40
C ILE A 262 8.72 -23.40 -5.90
N ASN A 263 9.33 -24.29 -6.67
CA ASN A 263 9.06 -24.40 -8.10
C ASN A 263 7.65 -24.99 -8.34
N ALA A 264 6.82 -24.28 -9.12
CA ALA A 264 5.47 -24.71 -9.47
C ALA A 264 5.46 -25.80 -10.56
N ASP A 265 6.54 -25.94 -11.34
CA ASP A 265 6.60 -26.83 -12.51
C ASP A 265 6.64 -28.33 -12.15
N VAL A 266 6.74 -28.67 -10.86
CA VAL A 266 6.76 -30.06 -10.39
C VAL A 266 5.36 -30.48 -9.97
N GLN A 267 4.57 -30.96 -10.94
CA GLN A 267 3.40 -31.78 -10.62
C GLN A 267 3.88 -33.09 -9.96
N ALA A 268 3.59 -33.22 -8.67
CA ALA A 268 3.31 -34.48 -7.97
C ALA A 268 4.34 -35.61 -8.10
N SER A 269 5.46 -35.49 -7.37
CA SER A 269 5.85 -36.57 -6.47
C SER A 269 6.21 -35.94 -5.12
N SER A 270 5.56 -36.43 -4.06
CA SER A 270 5.36 -35.75 -2.78
C SER A 270 6.60 -35.57 -1.89
N ASP A 271 7.82 -35.82 -2.38
CA ASP A 271 9.05 -35.77 -1.56
C ASP A 271 10.16 -34.83 -2.07
N ASP A 272 10.12 -34.35 -3.33
CA ASP A 272 11.18 -33.49 -3.89
C ASP A 272 10.67 -32.10 -4.33
N LEU A 273 9.94 -31.40 -3.45
CA LEU A 273 9.68 -29.96 -3.65
C LEU A 273 11.00 -29.19 -3.47
N GLN A 274 11.69 -28.94 -4.60
CA GLN A 274 12.99 -28.26 -4.60
C GLN A 274 12.81 -26.78 -4.22
N ARG A 275 13.14 -26.46 -2.97
CA ARG A 275 13.10 -25.11 -2.39
C ARG A 275 14.15 -24.22 -3.04
N TYR A 276 13.76 -23.03 -3.52
CA TYR A 276 14.73 -22.08 -4.05
C TYR A 276 15.59 -21.48 -2.92
N PRO A 277 16.92 -21.61 -2.98
CA PRO A 277 17.80 -21.01 -2.00
C PRO A 277 17.82 -19.50 -2.17
N THR A 278 18.12 -18.78 -1.09
CA THR A 278 18.02 -17.33 -1.06
C THR A 278 18.93 -16.63 -2.07
N TRP A 279 20.15 -17.14 -2.30
CA TRP A 279 21.04 -16.58 -3.32
C TRP A 279 20.44 -16.67 -4.74
N TYR A 280 19.69 -17.74 -5.02
CA TYR A 280 19.02 -17.93 -6.31
C TYR A 280 17.88 -16.95 -6.46
N LEU A 281 17.06 -16.79 -5.42
CA LEU A 281 15.98 -15.80 -5.40
C LEU A 281 16.50 -14.38 -5.59
N LEU A 282 17.62 -14.02 -4.96
CA LEU A 282 18.25 -12.71 -5.15
C LEU A 282 18.60 -12.47 -6.62
N ARG A 283 19.32 -13.41 -7.26
CA ARG A 283 19.68 -13.31 -8.68
C ARG A 283 18.43 -13.27 -9.57
N LEU A 284 17.45 -14.13 -9.31
CA LEU A 284 16.19 -14.20 -10.03
C LEU A 284 15.46 -12.85 -10.00
N TYR A 285 15.30 -12.26 -8.81
CA TYR A 285 14.60 -10.99 -8.65
C TYR A 285 15.38 -9.81 -9.25
N CYS A 286 16.71 -9.83 -9.17
CA CYS A 286 17.54 -8.82 -9.84
C CYS A 286 17.38 -8.89 -11.36
N LEU A 287 17.28 -10.08 -11.96
CA LEU A 287 17.09 -10.24 -13.41
C LEU A 287 15.73 -9.70 -13.87
N TYR A 288 14.65 -10.02 -13.16
CA TYR A 288 13.31 -9.55 -13.53
C TYR A 288 13.06 -8.07 -13.26
N ALA A 289 13.90 -7.43 -12.46
CA ALA A 289 13.79 -6.00 -12.19
C ALA A 289 14.38 -5.12 -13.29
N LEU A 290 15.11 -5.70 -14.25
CA LEU A 290 15.68 -4.98 -15.39
C LEU A 290 14.59 -4.60 -16.41
N SER A 291 14.79 -3.47 -17.08
CA SER A 291 13.81 -3.00 -18.07
C SER A 291 13.93 -3.80 -19.37
N PRO A 292 12.84 -4.13 -20.09
CA PRO A 292 12.91 -4.83 -21.37
C PRO A 292 13.77 -4.14 -22.44
N SER A 293 14.06 -2.85 -22.29
CA SER A 293 14.95 -2.10 -23.19
C SER A 293 16.43 -2.40 -22.99
N GLU A 294 16.82 -2.98 -21.86
CA GLU A 294 18.17 -3.49 -21.62
C GLU A 294 18.22 -4.89 -22.24
N SER A 295 18.63 -4.97 -23.51
CA SER A 295 18.60 -6.18 -24.36
C SER A 295 19.58 -7.27 -23.88
N ILE A 296 19.34 -7.79 -22.68
CA ILE A 296 19.91 -9.04 -22.19
C ILE A 296 18.96 -10.13 -22.69
N ASP A 297 19.50 -11.18 -23.28
CA ASP A 297 18.75 -12.41 -23.53
C ASP A 297 18.28 -12.97 -22.19
N LEU A 298 17.12 -12.49 -21.73
CA LEU A 298 16.55 -12.78 -20.41
C LEU A 298 16.26 -14.28 -20.32
N GLU A 299 15.74 -14.87 -21.40
CA GLU A 299 15.40 -16.29 -21.46
C GLU A 299 16.66 -17.16 -21.42
N GLY A 300 17.70 -16.82 -22.19
CA GLY A 300 19.00 -17.47 -22.11
C GLY A 300 19.61 -17.34 -20.71
N THR A 301 19.58 -16.14 -20.13
CA THR A 301 20.11 -15.88 -18.79
C THR A 301 19.37 -16.66 -17.70
N LEU A 302 18.04 -16.74 -17.78
CA LEU A 302 17.22 -17.56 -16.87
C LEU A 302 17.53 -19.05 -17.04
N THR A 303 17.77 -19.51 -18.26
CA THR A 303 18.17 -20.89 -18.55
C THR A 303 19.54 -21.19 -17.95
N HIS A 304 20.50 -20.28 -18.06
CA HIS A 304 21.80 -20.41 -17.42
C HIS A 304 21.69 -20.41 -15.89
N LEU A 305 20.87 -19.53 -15.32
CA LEU A 305 20.63 -19.49 -13.87
C LEU A 305 19.96 -20.78 -13.36
N ARG A 306 18.95 -21.29 -14.08
CA ARG A 306 18.27 -22.56 -13.76
C ARG A 306 19.23 -23.74 -13.88
N THR A 307 20.06 -23.76 -14.92
CA THR A 307 21.06 -24.82 -15.09
C THR A 307 22.09 -24.80 -13.96
N ALA A 308 22.61 -23.61 -13.60
CA ALA A 308 23.52 -23.46 -12.47
C ALA A 308 22.89 -23.94 -11.15
N TYR A 309 21.62 -23.63 -10.92
CA TYR A 309 20.87 -24.12 -9.77
C TYR A 309 20.76 -25.65 -9.72
N ASN A 310 20.35 -26.28 -10.84
CA ASN A 310 20.24 -27.73 -10.94
C ASN A 310 21.60 -28.44 -10.74
N MET A 311 22.68 -27.89 -11.31
CA MET A 311 24.04 -28.41 -11.12
C MET A 311 24.52 -28.27 -9.68
N SER A 312 24.17 -27.17 -9.00
CA SER A 312 24.53 -26.96 -7.59
C SER A 312 23.90 -28.00 -6.65
N ASN A 313 22.78 -28.61 -7.05
CA ASN A 313 22.10 -29.67 -6.31
C ASN A 313 22.55 -31.08 -6.74
N GLY A 314 23.16 -31.24 -7.91
CA GLY A 314 23.52 -32.53 -8.51
C GLY A 314 24.98 -32.99 -8.33
N ALA A 315 25.84 -32.21 -7.65
CA ALA A 315 27.27 -32.52 -7.43
C ALA A 315 28.09 -32.82 -8.72
N THR A 316 27.64 -32.36 -9.88
CA THR A 316 28.37 -32.47 -11.16
C THR A 316 29.38 -31.34 -11.31
N ARG A 317 30.60 -31.66 -11.78
CA ARG A 317 31.65 -30.68 -12.08
C ARG A 317 31.15 -29.67 -13.14
N MET A 318 31.33 -28.38 -12.85
CA MET A 318 31.02 -27.30 -13.79
C MET A 318 31.88 -27.45 -15.06
N ASP A 319 31.24 -27.39 -16.23
CA ASP A 319 31.94 -27.20 -17.50
C ASP A 319 32.36 -25.71 -17.59
N PRO A 320 33.65 -25.37 -17.74
CA PRO A 320 34.11 -23.98 -17.85
C PRO A 320 33.46 -23.18 -18.99
N ALA A 321 32.85 -23.87 -19.96
CA ALA A 321 32.11 -23.27 -21.07
C ALA A 321 30.72 -22.72 -20.67
N MET A 322 30.26 -22.92 -19.43
CA MET A 322 28.93 -22.51 -18.93
C MET A 322 28.91 -21.11 -18.27
N SER A 323 29.85 -20.23 -18.63
CA SER A 323 29.94 -18.87 -18.08
C SER A 323 28.85 -17.97 -18.67
N CYS A 324 27.81 -17.65 -17.89
CA CYS A 324 26.76 -16.76 -18.40
C CYS A 324 25.87 -16.07 -17.37
N ILE A 325 26.10 -16.21 -16.06
CA ILE A 325 25.31 -15.44 -15.09
C ILE A 325 25.87 -14.01 -15.12
N PRO A 326 25.08 -13.01 -15.55
CA PRO A 326 25.55 -11.63 -15.57
C PRO A 326 25.77 -11.14 -14.15
N SER A 327 26.80 -10.30 -14.00
CA SER A 327 27.04 -9.54 -12.77
C SER A 327 25.79 -8.71 -12.44
N ILE A 328 25.39 -8.73 -11.18
CA ILE A 328 24.37 -7.81 -10.67
C ILE A 328 24.98 -6.41 -10.55
N ALA A 329 24.34 -5.43 -11.19
CA ALA A 329 24.70 -4.03 -11.01
C ALA A 329 24.36 -3.54 -9.59
N PRO A 330 25.24 -2.77 -8.91
CA PRO A 330 24.94 -2.26 -7.56
C PRO A 330 23.68 -1.41 -7.46
N ASP A 331 23.30 -0.72 -8.54
CA ASP A 331 22.08 0.08 -8.62
C ASP A 331 20.90 -0.65 -9.27
N ASN A 332 20.92 -1.99 -9.25
CA ASN A 332 19.81 -2.80 -9.74
C ASN A 332 18.48 -2.38 -9.07
N PRO A 333 17.38 -2.18 -9.81
CA PRO A 333 16.13 -1.65 -9.25
C PRO A 333 15.55 -2.50 -8.11
N PHE A 334 15.73 -3.82 -8.14
CA PHE A 334 15.31 -4.69 -7.03
C PHE A 334 16.12 -4.41 -5.77
N LEU A 335 17.45 -4.32 -5.86
CA LEU A 335 18.31 -4.04 -4.70
C LEU A 335 17.99 -2.67 -4.09
N MET A 336 17.86 -1.65 -4.93
CA MET A 336 17.51 -0.29 -4.48
C MET A 336 16.21 -0.28 -3.68
N LYS A 337 15.19 -0.99 -4.18
CA LYS A 337 13.89 -1.14 -3.52
C LYS A 337 13.99 -1.99 -2.26
N TYR A 338 14.67 -3.13 -2.33
CA TYR A 338 14.77 -4.08 -1.23
C TYR A 338 15.55 -3.52 -0.04
N VAL A 339 16.64 -2.79 -0.26
CA VAL A 339 17.40 -2.17 0.84
C VAL A 339 16.53 -1.19 1.62
N VAL A 340 15.73 -0.37 0.92
CA VAL A 340 14.79 0.57 1.54
C VAL A 340 13.64 -0.17 2.22
N PHE A 341 13.11 -1.22 1.58
CA PHE A 341 12.08 -2.07 2.15
C PHE A 341 12.55 -2.74 3.44
N HIS A 342 13.74 -3.34 3.43
CA HIS A 342 14.38 -3.97 4.57
C HIS A 342 14.56 -2.97 5.71
N HIS A 343 15.14 -1.80 5.41
CA HIS A 343 15.33 -0.71 6.39
C HIS A 343 14.04 -0.35 7.13
N PHE A 344 12.95 -0.04 6.41
CA PHE A 344 11.70 0.35 7.05
C PHE A 344 10.95 -0.82 7.72
N ARG A 345 11.01 -2.03 7.17
CA ARG A 345 10.42 -3.21 7.83
C ARG A 345 11.15 -3.54 9.13
N SER A 346 12.48 -3.43 9.17
CA SER A 346 13.29 -3.60 10.38
C SER A 346 13.00 -2.54 11.43
N LEU A 347 12.60 -1.33 11.03
CA LEU A 347 12.11 -0.27 11.93
C LEU A 347 10.65 -0.47 12.40
N GLY A 348 9.97 -1.53 11.93
CA GLY A 348 8.60 -1.87 12.34
C GLY A 348 7.50 -1.23 11.50
N TRP A 349 7.82 -0.51 10.42
CA TRP A 349 6.81 0.04 9.52
C TRP A 349 6.15 -1.04 8.68
N VAL A 350 4.87 -0.89 8.37
CA VAL A 350 4.21 -1.65 7.30
C VAL A 350 4.44 -0.91 5.99
N VAL A 351 5.22 -1.53 5.11
CA VAL A 351 5.63 -0.96 3.81
C VAL A 351 4.71 -1.49 2.72
N ARG A 352 4.14 -0.62 1.89
CA ARG A 352 3.25 -1.00 0.78
C ARG A 352 3.61 -0.28 -0.52
N PRO A 353 3.36 -0.87 -1.70
CA PRO A 353 3.59 -0.20 -2.97
C PRO A 353 2.88 1.15 -3.08
N GLY A 354 3.60 2.17 -3.53
CA GLY A 354 3.16 3.56 -3.59
C GLY A 354 2.67 4.05 -4.95
N VAL A 355 2.62 3.18 -5.96
CA VAL A 355 2.35 3.54 -7.37
C VAL A 355 1.11 4.42 -7.57
N LYS A 356 0.06 4.22 -6.76
CA LYS A 356 -1.18 5.02 -6.78
C LYS A 356 -0.97 6.51 -6.46
N PHE A 357 0.15 6.85 -5.85
CA PHE A 357 0.53 8.20 -5.46
C PHE A 357 1.83 8.64 -6.12
N ALA A 358 2.28 7.98 -7.21
CA ALA A 358 3.52 8.31 -7.92
C ALA A 358 4.77 8.33 -7.03
N VAL A 359 4.84 7.38 -6.08
CA VAL A 359 5.98 7.14 -5.18
C VAL A 359 6.26 5.64 -5.10
N ASP A 360 7.44 5.26 -4.63
CA ASP A 360 7.86 3.84 -4.59
C ASP A 360 7.11 3.09 -3.48
N TYR A 361 7.11 3.65 -2.26
CA TYR A 361 6.48 3.04 -1.10
C TYR A 361 5.60 4.01 -0.29
N LEU A 362 4.72 3.40 0.50
CA LEU A 362 3.92 4.04 1.54
C LEU A 362 4.24 3.37 2.87
N LEU A 363 4.44 4.19 3.90
CA LEU A 363 4.68 3.69 5.26
C LEU A 363 3.45 3.89 6.14
N TYR A 364 3.06 2.81 6.81
CA TYR A 364 2.00 2.81 7.82
C TYR A 364 2.58 2.36 9.16
N ILE A 365 2.24 3.05 10.25
CA ILE A 365 2.69 2.68 11.60
C ILE A 365 2.15 1.30 11.98
N ARG A 366 0.84 1.08 11.83
CA ARG A 366 0.15 -0.18 12.20
C ARG A 366 -0.45 -0.93 11.04
N GLY A 367 -0.51 -0.32 9.86
CA GLY A 367 -1.06 -0.90 8.64
C GLY A 367 -2.38 -0.26 8.16
N PRO A 368 -2.81 -0.59 6.94
CA PRO A 368 -3.92 0.09 6.26
C PRO A 368 -5.30 -0.07 6.91
N ALA A 369 -5.49 -1.08 7.77
CA ALA A 369 -6.74 -1.27 8.50
C ALA A 369 -6.95 -0.27 9.65
N PHE A 370 -5.87 0.33 10.16
CA PHE A 370 -5.90 1.21 11.34
C PHE A 370 -5.81 2.68 10.97
N THR A 371 -4.81 3.04 10.18
CA THR A 371 -4.48 4.44 9.86
C THR A 371 -4.15 4.60 8.38
N HIS A 372 -4.21 5.84 7.89
CA HIS A 372 -3.65 6.17 6.58
C HIS A 372 -2.12 6.09 6.59
N ALA A 373 -1.51 5.99 5.41
CA ALA A 373 -0.06 6.07 5.27
C ALA A 373 0.41 7.46 5.71
N GLU A 374 1.45 7.50 6.53
CA GLU A 374 2.03 8.73 7.05
C GLU A 374 3.06 9.30 6.06
N PHE A 375 3.96 8.44 5.60
CA PHE A 375 5.03 8.79 4.67
C PHE A 375 4.80 8.19 3.28
N ALA A 376 5.14 8.99 2.28
CA ALA A 376 5.27 8.60 0.88
C ALA A 376 6.76 8.63 0.52
N ILE A 377 7.33 7.48 0.17
CA ILE A 377 8.76 7.29 -0.02
C ILE A 377 9.12 7.36 -1.50
N MET A 378 10.08 8.23 -1.83
CA MET A 378 10.73 8.27 -3.13
C MET A 378 12.20 7.85 -2.97
N ILE A 379 12.60 6.78 -3.65
CA ILE A 379 13.96 6.24 -3.60
C ILE A 379 14.83 6.98 -4.61
N ILE A 380 15.98 7.46 -4.16
CA ILE A 380 16.94 8.20 -4.97
C ILE A 380 18.32 7.52 -4.84
N PRO A 381 18.92 7.01 -5.93
CA PRO A 381 20.28 6.51 -5.87
C PRO A 381 21.25 7.67 -5.61
N SER A 382 22.32 7.41 -4.87
CA SER A 382 23.38 8.37 -4.58
C SER A 382 24.75 7.75 -4.84
N TYR A 383 25.52 8.34 -5.75
CA TYR A 383 26.82 7.86 -6.20
C TYR A 383 27.96 8.66 -5.55
N SER A 384 27.98 8.70 -4.22
CA SER A 384 28.97 9.46 -3.46
C SER A 384 30.34 8.76 -3.34
N ALA A 385 30.41 7.44 -3.57
CA ALA A 385 31.64 6.67 -3.42
C ALA A 385 32.74 7.11 -4.42
N PRO A 386 34.03 7.11 -4.03
CA PRO A 386 35.15 7.54 -4.88
C PRO A 386 35.18 6.84 -6.25
N TYR A 387 34.84 5.55 -6.29
CA TYR A 387 34.74 4.74 -7.50
C TYR A 387 33.96 5.43 -8.64
N TRP A 388 32.86 6.12 -8.33
CA TRP A 388 31.99 6.76 -9.32
C TRP A 388 32.54 8.09 -9.86
N ASN A 389 33.49 8.70 -9.15
CA ASN A 389 34.05 10.01 -9.46
C ASN A 389 35.49 9.95 -10.02
N GLU A 390 36.24 8.90 -9.70
CA GLU A 390 37.68 8.79 -10.01
C GLU A 390 37.99 8.00 -11.29
N GLN A 391 37.01 7.38 -11.94
CA GLN A 391 37.25 6.55 -13.13
C GLN A 391 37.64 7.38 -14.37
N ALA A 392 38.69 6.95 -15.07
CA ALA A 392 39.17 7.58 -16.32
C ALA A 392 38.22 7.36 -17.52
N ASP A 393 37.33 6.35 -17.43
CA ASP A 393 36.24 6.15 -18.38
C ASP A 393 35.06 7.04 -17.98
N GLY A 394 34.93 8.21 -18.61
CA GLY A 394 33.85 9.17 -18.34
C GLY A 394 32.42 8.63 -18.48
N GLN A 395 32.24 7.39 -18.96
CA GLN A 395 30.94 6.73 -19.11
C GLN A 395 30.26 6.41 -17.76
N SER A 396 31.00 5.94 -16.75
CA SER A 396 30.44 5.64 -15.43
C SER A 396 29.92 6.90 -14.73
N GLN A 397 30.66 8.00 -14.86
CA GLN A 397 30.30 9.30 -14.31
C GLN A 397 29.05 9.87 -15.01
N VAL A 398 28.96 9.78 -16.34
CA VAL A 398 27.78 10.19 -17.10
C VAL A 398 26.55 9.39 -16.68
N ARG A 399 26.66 8.06 -16.55
CA ARG A 399 25.56 7.19 -16.13
C ARG A 399 25.07 7.50 -14.71
N ALA A 400 25.99 7.74 -13.77
CA ALA A 400 25.66 8.14 -12.40
C ALA A 400 24.91 9.47 -12.38
N VAL A 401 25.41 10.46 -13.11
CA VAL A 401 24.78 11.78 -13.23
C VAL A 401 23.40 11.70 -13.88
N GLU A 402 23.22 10.90 -14.92
CA GLU A 402 21.90 10.70 -15.55
C GLU A 402 20.89 10.03 -14.62
N LYS A 403 21.32 9.04 -13.84
CA LYS A 403 20.44 8.33 -12.90
C LYS A 403 20.08 9.20 -11.68
N GLU A 404 20.97 10.08 -11.24
CA GLU A 404 20.69 11.08 -10.20
C GLU A 404 19.87 12.27 -10.69
N ARG A 405 19.88 12.56 -12.00
CA ARG A 405 19.21 13.74 -12.56
C ARG A 405 17.70 13.66 -12.32
N ARG A 406 17.27 14.51 -11.41
CA ARG A 406 15.88 14.82 -11.12
C ARG A 406 15.74 16.33 -11.19
N ASP A 407 14.94 16.79 -12.15
CA ASP A 407 14.71 18.21 -12.33
C ASP A 407 13.75 18.75 -11.27
N TRP A 408 13.75 20.09 -11.14
CA TRP A 408 12.87 20.79 -10.21
C TRP A 408 11.39 20.49 -10.47
N TRP A 409 11.01 20.29 -11.75
CA TRP A 409 9.64 19.98 -12.14
C TRP A 409 9.22 18.57 -11.73
N TRP A 410 10.08 17.56 -11.87
CA TRP A 410 9.83 16.23 -11.29
C TRP A 410 9.55 16.34 -9.79
N PHE A 411 10.40 17.05 -9.05
CA PHE A 411 10.25 17.18 -7.61
C PHE A 411 8.92 17.86 -7.25
N HIS A 412 8.58 18.96 -7.92
CA HIS A 412 7.31 19.64 -7.72
C HIS A 412 6.10 18.80 -8.11
N ARG A 413 6.18 17.99 -9.17
CA ARG A 413 5.10 17.06 -9.56
C ARG A 413 4.83 16.06 -8.45
N VAL A 414 5.87 15.40 -7.94
CA VAL A 414 5.76 14.40 -6.86
C VAL A 414 5.22 15.05 -5.59
N ASN A 415 5.78 16.20 -5.19
CA ASN A 415 5.36 16.93 -3.99
C ASN A 415 3.89 17.41 -4.10
N ARG A 416 3.46 17.88 -5.28
CA ARG A 416 2.08 18.33 -5.50
C ARG A 416 1.08 17.18 -5.36
N VAL A 417 1.41 15.98 -5.84
CA VAL A 417 0.58 14.79 -5.62
C VAL A 417 0.49 14.48 -4.13
N GLN A 418 1.61 14.46 -3.40
CA GLN A 418 1.61 14.12 -1.97
C GLN A 418 0.83 15.13 -1.11
N THR A 419 1.00 16.42 -1.37
CA THR A 419 0.24 17.47 -0.67
C THR A 419 -1.27 17.34 -0.90
N GLN A 420 -1.71 16.98 -2.11
CA GLN A 420 -3.13 16.77 -2.42
C GLN A 420 -3.73 15.58 -1.68
N VAL A 421 -2.94 14.52 -1.48
CA VAL A 421 -3.38 13.31 -0.75
C VAL A 421 -2.98 13.32 0.73
N MET A 422 -2.53 14.47 1.23
CA MET A 422 -2.14 14.72 2.63
C MET A 422 -1.11 13.72 3.18
N LYS A 423 -0.11 13.38 2.38
CA LYS A 423 1.04 12.55 2.82
C LYS A 423 2.30 13.38 2.94
N THR A 424 3.16 13.00 3.89
CA THR A 424 4.48 13.61 4.00
C THR A 424 5.43 12.93 3.03
N LEU A 425 5.98 13.70 2.08
CA LEU A 425 6.98 13.20 1.15
C LEU A 425 8.31 13.01 1.89
N MET A 426 8.89 11.82 1.78
CA MET A 426 10.23 11.52 2.28
C MET A 426 11.10 11.05 1.10
N LEU A 427 12.20 11.74 0.89
CA LEU A 427 13.22 11.35 -0.06
C LEU A 427 14.20 10.43 0.66
N VAL A 428 14.40 9.23 0.11
CA VAL A 428 15.28 8.23 0.70
C VAL A 428 16.44 8.03 -0.24
N TYR A 429 17.59 8.54 0.15
CA TYR A 429 18.83 8.41 -0.59
C TYR A 429 19.49 7.10 -0.23
N VAL A 430 19.80 6.29 -1.23
CA VAL A 430 20.52 5.05 -1.06
C VAL A 430 21.88 5.21 -1.69
N GLU A 431 22.91 5.11 -0.86
CA GLU A 431 24.30 5.15 -1.32
C GLU A 431 24.63 3.87 -2.09
N VAL A 432 24.96 4.04 -3.37
CA VAL A 432 25.27 2.94 -4.29
C VAL A 432 26.75 2.57 -4.13
N PRO A 433 27.07 1.36 -3.65
CA PRO A 433 28.45 0.93 -3.48
C PRO A 433 29.13 0.65 -4.83
N GLU A 434 30.44 0.46 -4.79
CA GLU A 434 31.20 -0.05 -5.92
C GLU A 434 30.72 -1.45 -6.37
N PRO A 435 30.93 -1.83 -7.64
CA PRO A 435 30.62 -3.17 -8.15
C PRO A 435 31.17 -4.28 -7.27
N TRP A 436 30.29 -5.16 -6.80
CA TRP A 436 30.64 -6.23 -5.86
C TRP A 436 30.40 -7.65 -6.41
N ASP A 437 29.60 -7.82 -7.46
CA ASP A 437 29.32 -9.14 -8.08
C ASP A 437 30.34 -9.49 -9.18
N THR A 438 31.63 -9.20 -8.94
CA THR A 438 32.70 -9.38 -9.93
C THR A 438 33.13 -10.83 -10.07
N SER A 439 32.92 -11.65 -9.03
CA SER A 439 33.29 -13.08 -9.01
C SER A 439 32.20 -14.00 -9.58
N CYS A 440 31.14 -13.46 -10.21
CA CYS A 440 30.00 -14.26 -10.70
C CYS A 440 30.34 -15.30 -11.77
N VAL A 441 31.57 -15.25 -12.30
CA VAL A 441 32.13 -16.15 -13.30
C VAL A 441 32.86 -17.35 -12.68
N GLU A 442 33.16 -17.31 -11.37
CA GLU A 442 33.86 -18.39 -10.65
C GLU A 442 32.90 -19.49 -10.19
N LEU A 443 33.41 -20.73 -10.07
CA LEU A 443 32.65 -21.94 -9.71
C LEU A 443 31.83 -21.80 -8.41
N ASP A 444 32.33 -21.07 -7.41
CA ASP A 444 31.61 -20.82 -6.14
C ASP A 444 31.05 -19.38 -6.05
N GLY A 445 31.42 -18.50 -6.99
CA GLY A 445 31.12 -17.07 -6.92
C GLY A 445 29.68 -16.69 -7.25
N PHE A 446 28.87 -17.64 -7.73
CA PHE A 446 27.42 -17.41 -7.90
C PHE A 446 26.65 -17.45 -6.56
N ARG A 447 27.19 -18.12 -5.53
CA ARG A 447 26.63 -18.18 -4.17
C ARG A 447 27.01 -16.91 -3.42
N LEU A 448 26.07 -15.97 -3.40
CA LEU A 448 26.25 -14.67 -2.81
C LEU A 448 26.06 -14.70 -1.29
N ASP A 449 26.99 -14.13 -0.54
CA ASP A 449 26.72 -13.74 0.85
C ASP A 449 25.90 -12.44 0.88
N ILE A 450 24.58 -12.62 0.91
CA ILE A 450 23.59 -11.55 0.92
C ILE A 450 23.82 -10.58 2.08
N GLY A 451 24.26 -11.08 3.25
CA GLY A 451 24.49 -10.23 4.42
C GLY A 451 25.66 -9.27 4.20
N SER A 452 26.73 -9.75 3.59
CA SER A 452 27.88 -8.92 3.20
C SER A 452 27.52 -7.93 2.09
N VAL A 453 26.64 -8.31 1.16
CA VAL A 453 26.14 -7.40 0.11
C VAL A 453 25.32 -6.26 0.71
N LEU A 454 24.31 -6.56 1.53
CA LEU A 454 23.41 -5.53 2.09
C LEU A 454 24.14 -4.55 3.01
N LYS A 455 25.18 -5.00 3.73
CA LYS A 455 26.03 -4.13 4.58
C LYS A 455 26.77 -3.03 3.80
N LYS A 456 26.96 -3.20 2.48
CA LYS A 456 27.62 -2.18 1.64
C LYS A 456 26.70 -1.01 1.30
N TYR A 457 25.39 -1.14 1.49
CA TYR A 457 24.42 -0.09 1.19
C TYR A 457 24.12 0.75 2.43
N THR A 458 24.05 2.07 2.24
CA THR A 458 23.66 3.01 3.29
C THR A 458 22.37 3.73 2.89
N VAL A 459 21.41 3.83 3.81
CA VAL A 459 20.14 4.52 3.60
C VAL A 459 20.13 5.83 4.40
N ARG A 460 19.78 6.94 3.74
CA ARG A 460 19.62 8.27 4.35
C ARG A 460 18.23 8.80 4.08
N GLU A 461 17.53 9.19 5.15
CA GLU A 461 16.15 9.66 5.09
C GLU A 461 16.08 11.19 5.17
N PHE A 462 15.34 11.82 4.24
CA PHE A 462 15.10 13.26 4.24
C PHE A 462 13.60 13.52 4.16
N VAL A 463 13.03 13.98 5.27
CA VAL A 463 11.61 14.33 5.34
C VAL A 463 11.41 15.73 4.78
N PHE A 464 10.70 15.82 3.66
CA PHE A 464 10.35 17.10 3.07
C PHE A 464 9.06 17.64 3.69
N LYS A 465 9.18 18.73 4.44
CA LYS A 465 8.04 19.48 4.99
C LYS A 465 7.91 20.81 4.27
N ARG A 466 6.66 21.26 4.09
CA ARG A 466 6.39 22.60 3.56
C ARG A 466 7.06 23.61 4.47
N TRP A 467 8.00 24.37 3.91
CA TRP A 467 8.59 25.48 4.63
C TRP A 467 7.53 26.57 4.83
N SER A 468 7.30 26.94 6.09
CA SER A 468 6.35 27.98 6.46
C SER A 468 7.09 29.02 7.29
N PRO A 469 7.14 30.29 6.85
CA PRO A 469 7.86 31.35 7.58
C PRO A 469 7.41 31.51 9.03
N SER A 470 6.16 31.17 9.36
CA SER A 470 5.63 31.29 10.72
C SER A 470 5.99 30.12 11.63
N ARG A 471 6.45 28.98 11.09
CA ARG A 471 6.77 27.76 11.84
C ARG A 471 8.25 27.40 11.85
N ASN A 472 9.04 27.94 10.91
CA ASN A 472 10.43 27.53 10.64
C ASN A 472 11.39 28.73 10.66
N ARG A 473 11.11 29.75 11.48
CA ARG A 473 11.89 31.00 11.52
C ARG A 473 13.06 30.96 12.51
N ASP A 474 13.21 29.86 13.22
CA ASP A 474 14.22 29.68 14.27
C ASP A 474 15.58 29.28 13.70
#